data_AF-A0A0R3SX96-F1
#
_entry.id   AF-A0A0R3SX96-F1
#
_cell.length_a   1.000
_cell.length_b   1.000
_cell.length_c   1.000
_cell.angle_alpha   90.00
_cell.angle_beta   90.00
_cell.angle_gamma   90.00
#
_symmetry.space_group_name_H-M   'P 1'
#
loop_
_entity.id
_entity.type
_entity.pdbx_description
1 polymer ?
#
loop_
_entity_poly.entity_id
_entity_poly.type
_entity_poly.pdbx_seq_one_letter_code
_entity_poly.pdbx_strand_id
1 'polypeptide(L)'
;MIESKTYAIKSALDQIKKDSVSEKWQFLLLSTSEAIGILENESLFHQLSKYKMREMILVPIQVSLESRNAKLNADALTALEAFIDSEFLYDDPKGPIADTDLTFQFLDTISPCTIFSDLIQTSFLKICLDLNSKFVATRNKEMASVAQTTLVQTVEAFVTKNNALIGGEAAELNSRSSPKFVYDTIFEESTKPSELSDPQLQILGVLKCLIESVLPDNMANLNKTAIPFYLQAIATIVSLLPISMIKQRVFLNILWQRMCPMLMWFLSNPKQEKTITSTSDLQSPTRQSGEKQTMGTASSVAPPTLLPEGLKFVYDIVIDLAFLVGPICELRPMLESLFHKMLLYPPPTFRQNALNTVCRLLSTPEGLLSITGPLVFMSSPSENSDDCFEPPPVEFSGPQMPDFRIFNM
;
A
#
# COMPACT_ATOMS: atom_id res chain seq x y z
N MET A 1 21.01 -11.01 34.61
CA MET A 1 20.42 -11.51 33.33
C MET A 1 19.24 -10.65 32.87
N ILE A 2 18.52 -9.97 33.77
CA ILE A 2 17.46 -8.97 33.45
C ILE A 2 18.07 -7.61 33.08
N GLU A 3 19.15 -7.16 33.74
CA GLU A 3 19.90 -5.93 33.37
C GLU A 3 20.29 -5.89 31.89
N SER A 4 20.67 -7.04 31.29
CA SER A 4 21.00 -7.12 29.86
C SER A 4 19.78 -6.99 28.95
N LYS A 5 18.56 -7.27 29.45
CA LYS A 5 17.32 -7.29 28.65
C LYS A 5 16.65 -5.91 28.59
N THR A 6 16.74 -5.12 29.66
CA THR A 6 16.13 -3.77 29.72
C THR A 6 17.07 -2.67 29.25
N TYR A 7 18.37 -2.95 29.16
CA TYR A 7 19.39 -1.96 28.82
C TYR A 7 19.13 -1.22 27.50
N ALA A 8 18.72 -1.93 26.44
CA ALA A 8 18.50 -1.32 25.13
C ALA A 8 17.35 -0.30 25.16
N ILE A 9 16.20 -0.69 25.72
CA ILE A 9 15.05 0.21 25.89
C ILE A 9 15.43 1.38 26.78
N LYS A 10 16.07 1.10 27.92
CA LYS A 10 16.49 2.14 28.86
C LYS A 10 17.40 3.17 28.20
N SER A 11 18.43 2.71 27.48
CA SER A 11 19.37 3.57 26.77
C SER A 11 18.67 4.47 25.76
N ALA A 12 17.69 3.94 25.02
CA ALA A 12 16.90 4.71 24.08
C ALA A 12 15.98 5.74 24.79
N LEU A 13 15.34 5.37 25.89
CA LEU A 13 14.55 6.29 26.71
C LEU A 13 15.43 7.39 27.35
N ASP A 14 16.64 7.06 27.79
CA ASP A 14 17.61 8.05 28.28
C ASP A 14 17.97 9.07 27.20
N GLN A 15 18.00 8.67 25.92
CA GLN A 15 18.20 9.58 24.81
C GLN A 15 17.00 10.53 24.63
N ILE A 16 15.78 10.00 24.63
CA ILE A 16 14.54 10.82 24.61
C ILE A 16 14.53 11.81 25.78
N LYS A 17 14.93 11.37 26.97
CA LYS A 17 15.00 12.23 28.17
C LYS A 17 15.99 13.37 28.00
N LYS A 18 17.17 13.11 27.44
CA LYS A 18 18.20 14.14 27.16
C LYS A 18 17.70 15.17 26.15
N ASP A 19 16.92 14.74 25.18
CA ASP A 19 16.44 15.60 24.09
C ASP A 19 15.09 16.30 24.41
N SER A 20 14.49 16.01 25.57
CA SER A 20 13.23 16.59 26.06
C SER A 20 13.40 17.56 27.24
N VAL A 21 14.58 18.15 27.44
CA VAL A 21 14.89 19.04 28.60
C VAL A 21 14.17 20.40 28.55
N SER A 22 13.58 20.78 27.42
CA SER A 22 12.84 22.04 27.29
C SER A 22 11.54 22.05 28.11
N GLU A 23 11.14 23.21 28.63
CA GLU A 23 9.83 23.42 29.29
C GLU A 23 8.63 22.99 28.43
N LYS A 24 8.79 22.99 27.10
CA LYS A 24 7.78 22.48 26.16
C LYS A 24 7.45 21.00 26.38
N TRP A 25 8.39 20.21 26.91
CA TRP A 25 8.31 18.75 26.94
C TRP A 25 8.21 18.20 28.37
N GLN A 26 7.68 18.96 29.33
CA GLN A 26 7.58 18.52 30.74
C GLN A 26 6.86 17.18 30.91
N PHE A 27 5.77 16.95 30.19
CA PHE A 27 5.05 15.67 30.22
C PHE A 27 5.92 14.51 29.70
N LEU A 28 6.65 14.75 28.60
CA LEU A 28 7.56 13.77 28.04
C LEU A 28 8.69 13.45 29.04
N LEU A 29 9.32 14.48 29.62
CA LEU A 29 10.37 14.29 30.63
C LEU A 29 9.89 13.47 31.83
N LEU A 30 8.67 13.73 32.31
CA LEU A 30 8.05 13.01 33.43
C LEU A 30 7.79 11.54 33.05
N SER A 31 7.06 11.30 31.96
CA SER A 31 6.70 9.95 31.50
C SER A 31 7.94 9.10 31.15
N THR A 32 8.95 9.69 30.51
CA THR A 32 10.22 9.01 30.24
C THR A 32 10.97 8.67 31.54
N SER A 33 10.96 9.57 32.54
CA SER A 33 11.61 9.31 33.83
C SER A 33 10.91 8.21 34.62
N GLU A 34 9.58 8.17 34.58
CA GLU A 34 8.79 7.11 35.19
C GLU A 34 9.07 5.75 34.53
N ALA A 35 9.08 5.71 33.19
CA ALA A 35 9.41 4.50 32.44
C ALA A 35 10.83 3.98 32.76
N ILE A 36 11.83 4.87 32.82
CA ILE A 36 13.20 4.50 33.21
C ILE A 36 13.25 3.95 34.63
N GLY A 37 12.58 4.61 35.59
CA GLY A 37 12.58 4.17 37.00
C GLY A 37 12.01 2.78 37.19
N ILE A 38 11.05 2.37 36.36
CA ILE A 38 10.45 1.03 36.41
C ILE A 38 11.38 -0.01 35.77
N LEU A 39 12.07 0.34 34.69
CA LEU A 39 13.08 -0.53 34.08
C LEU A 39 14.30 -0.76 34.97
N GLU A 40 14.59 0.16 35.90
CA GLU A 40 15.64 0.04 36.92
C GLU A 40 15.21 -0.76 38.15
N ASN A 41 13.91 -0.78 38.46
CA ASN A 41 13.41 -1.39 39.69
C ASN A 41 12.86 -2.80 39.46
N GLU A 42 13.70 -3.81 39.70
CA GLU A 42 13.33 -5.23 39.58
C GLU A 42 12.10 -5.63 40.42
N SER A 43 11.87 -4.97 41.56
CA SER A 43 10.72 -5.30 42.44
C SER A 43 9.37 -4.89 41.84
N LEU A 44 9.33 -3.73 41.17
CA LEU A 44 8.13 -3.26 40.45
C LEU A 44 7.89 -4.09 39.19
N PHE A 45 8.96 -4.58 38.58
CA PHE A 45 8.93 -5.42 37.39
C PHE A 45 8.11 -6.70 37.58
N HIS A 46 8.13 -7.28 38.79
CA HIS A 46 7.36 -8.48 39.13
C HIS A 46 5.93 -8.19 39.63
N GLN A 47 5.64 -6.96 40.06
CA GLN A 47 4.32 -6.57 40.57
C GLN A 47 3.37 -6.13 39.44
N LEU A 48 3.92 -5.56 38.37
CA LEU A 48 3.15 -5.02 37.26
C LEU A 48 2.79 -6.11 36.25
N SER A 49 1.58 -6.01 35.69
CA SER A 49 1.21 -6.80 34.52
C SER A 49 2.01 -6.34 33.29
N LYS A 50 2.24 -7.26 32.33
CA LYS A 50 2.94 -6.92 31.07
C LYS A 50 2.25 -5.77 30.32
N TYR A 51 0.92 -5.77 30.28
CA TYR A 51 0.13 -4.69 29.69
C TYR A 51 0.49 -3.33 30.27
N LYS A 52 0.51 -3.19 31.61
CA LYS A 52 0.79 -1.91 32.27
C LYS A 52 2.24 -1.48 32.04
N MET A 53 3.17 -2.43 32.07
CA MET A 53 4.58 -2.17 31.77
C MET A 53 4.77 -1.65 30.34
N ARG A 54 4.12 -2.30 29.36
CA ARG A 54 4.14 -1.85 27.96
C ARG A 54 3.56 -0.45 27.82
N GLU A 55 2.42 -0.17 28.43
CA GLU A 55 1.78 1.15 28.39
C GLU A 55 2.73 2.25 28.86
N MET A 56 3.40 2.07 30.01
CA MET A 56 4.31 3.07 30.54
C MET A 56 5.56 3.28 29.67
N ILE A 57 6.05 2.24 28.99
CA ILE A 57 7.16 2.37 28.05
C ILE A 57 6.71 3.03 26.74
N LEU A 58 5.52 2.71 26.27
CA LEU A 58 4.99 3.17 24.98
C LEU A 58 4.51 4.62 25.02
N VAL A 59 3.99 5.12 26.14
CA VAL A 59 3.55 6.52 26.31
C VAL A 59 4.63 7.55 25.92
N PRO A 60 5.87 7.53 26.47
CA PRO A 60 6.89 8.49 26.08
C PRO A 60 7.34 8.32 24.61
N ILE A 61 7.28 7.10 24.07
CA ILE A 61 7.57 6.82 22.67
C ILE A 61 6.52 7.48 21.77
N GLN A 62 5.23 7.27 22.07
CA GLN A 62 4.11 7.87 21.36
C GLN A 62 4.21 9.40 21.32
N VAL A 63 4.39 10.05 22.48
CA VAL A 63 4.51 11.51 22.55
C VAL A 63 5.71 12.02 21.75
N SER A 64 6.81 11.27 21.73
CA SER A 64 7.98 11.61 20.93
C SER A 64 7.74 11.45 19.43
N LEU A 65 6.96 10.45 19.00
CA LEU A 65 6.55 10.25 17.61
C LEU A 65 5.54 11.31 17.13
N GLU A 66 4.62 11.75 18.00
CA GLU A 66 3.66 12.82 17.71
C GLU A 66 4.31 14.21 17.66
N SER A 67 5.54 14.33 18.17
CA SER A 67 6.27 15.58 18.14
C SER A 67 6.61 16.01 16.71
N ARG A 68 6.63 17.32 16.44
CA ARG A 68 7.17 17.89 15.19
C ARG A 68 8.71 17.96 15.19
N ASN A 69 9.37 17.33 16.16
CA ASN A 69 10.82 17.39 16.31
C ASN A 69 11.44 16.12 15.72
N ALA A 70 12.10 16.27 14.57
CA ALA A 70 12.72 15.17 13.85
C ALA A 70 13.73 14.37 14.70
N LYS A 71 14.41 15.02 15.66
CA LYS A 71 15.33 14.34 16.58
C LYS A 71 14.57 13.42 17.53
N LEU A 72 13.52 13.94 18.19
CA LEU A 72 12.67 13.14 19.07
C LEU A 72 11.97 12.01 18.32
N ASN A 73 11.57 12.24 17.06
CA ASN A 73 11.00 11.16 16.24
C ASN A 73 12.04 10.05 15.98
N ALA A 74 13.29 10.40 15.69
CA ALA A 74 14.37 9.42 15.49
C ALA A 74 14.65 8.63 16.78
N ASP A 75 14.76 9.32 17.91
CA ASP A 75 14.98 8.67 19.22
C ASP A 75 13.81 7.74 19.59
N ALA A 76 12.57 8.14 19.26
CA ALA A 76 11.38 7.34 19.48
C ALA A 76 11.38 6.06 18.62
N LEU A 77 11.82 6.14 17.37
CA LEU A 77 11.96 4.95 16.52
C LEU A 77 13.01 3.99 17.08
N THR A 78 14.15 4.49 17.55
CA THR A 78 15.17 3.67 18.22
C THR A 78 14.61 3.02 19.49
N ALA A 79 13.83 3.74 20.28
CA ALA A 79 13.17 3.18 21.46
C ALA A 79 12.12 2.11 21.09
N LEU A 80 11.39 2.31 20.00
CA LEU A 80 10.41 1.36 19.50
C LEU A 80 11.05 0.10 18.92
N GLU A 81 12.19 0.22 18.22
CA GLU A 81 13.00 -0.93 17.79
C GLU A 81 13.48 -1.74 19.01
N ALA A 82 14.06 -1.08 20.02
CA ALA A 82 14.48 -1.73 21.26
C ALA A 82 13.31 -2.39 22.02
N PHE A 83 12.13 -1.79 21.96
CA PHE A 83 10.90 -2.33 22.53
C PHE A 83 10.48 -3.63 21.83
N ILE A 84 10.49 -3.65 20.49
CA ILE A 84 10.16 -4.86 19.71
C ILE A 84 11.18 -5.97 19.94
N ASP A 85 12.45 -5.63 20.14
CA ASP A 85 13.51 -6.60 20.45
C ASP A 85 13.44 -7.21 21.85
N SER A 86 12.58 -6.66 22.69
CA SER A 86 12.40 -7.10 24.07
C SER A 86 11.34 -8.19 24.20
N GLU A 87 11.73 -9.45 23.95
CA GLU A 87 10.85 -10.63 23.99
C GLU A 87 10.04 -10.77 25.30
N PHE A 88 10.56 -10.27 26.43
CA PHE A 88 9.87 -10.36 27.72
C PHE A 88 8.54 -9.56 27.75
N LEU A 89 8.37 -8.58 26.87
CA LEU A 89 7.17 -7.77 26.72
C LEU A 89 6.07 -8.49 25.93
N TYR A 90 6.36 -9.59 25.25
CA TYR A 90 5.37 -10.31 24.43
C TYR A 90 4.42 -11.11 25.33
N ASP A 91 3.17 -11.21 24.89
CA ASP A 91 2.16 -12.06 25.53
C ASP A 91 2.47 -13.55 25.31
N ASP A 92 1.81 -14.42 26.08
CA ASP A 92 1.97 -15.87 25.90
C ASP A 92 1.50 -16.28 24.49
N PRO A 93 2.36 -16.90 23.66
CA PRO A 93 2.01 -17.31 22.30
C PRO A 93 0.83 -18.29 22.20
N LYS A 94 0.49 -18.98 23.30
CA LYS A 94 -0.62 -19.94 23.35
C LYS A 94 -1.92 -19.35 23.92
N GLY A 95 -1.86 -18.14 24.47
CA GLY A 95 -3.04 -17.45 25.01
C GLY A 95 -3.94 -16.90 23.89
N PRO A 96 -5.24 -16.65 24.17
CA PRO A 96 -6.09 -15.92 23.25
C PRO A 96 -5.62 -14.47 23.10
N ILE A 97 -5.86 -13.86 21.94
CA ILE A 97 -5.71 -12.41 21.77
C ILE A 97 -6.80 -11.72 22.58
N ALA A 98 -6.40 -10.99 23.61
CA ALA A 98 -7.27 -10.16 24.43
C ALA A 98 -7.11 -8.69 24.04
N ASP A 99 -8.01 -7.82 24.49
CA ASP A 99 -7.91 -6.35 24.26
C ASP A 99 -6.62 -5.74 24.84
N THR A 100 -5.97 -6.46 25.76
CA THR A 100 -4.68 -6.11 26.35
C THR A 100 -3.47 -6.65 25.57
N ASP A 101 -3.68 -7.27 24.41
CA ASP A 101 -2.60 -7.84 23.60
C ASP A 101 -1.65 -6.74 23.10
N LEU A 102 -0.37 -7.08 23.03
CA LEU A 102 0.69 -6.20 22.55
C LEU A 102 0.36 -5.59 21.18
N THR A 103 -0.29 -6.33 20.27
CA THR A 103 -0.67 -5.83 18.94
C THR A 103 -1.54 -4.57 19.01
N PHE A 104 -2.52 -4.54 19.92
CA PHE A 104 -3.41 -3.39 20.08
C PHE A 104 -2.70 -2.22 20.74
N GLN A 105 -1.92 -2.45 21.80
CA GLN A 105 -1.15 -1.37 22.43
C GLN A 105 -0.13 -0.75 21.47
N PHE A 106 0.50 -1.58 20.64
CA PHE A 106 1.41 -1.12 19.60
C PHE A 106 0.66 -0.29 18.55
N LEU A 107 -0.50 -0.75 18.08
CA LEU A 107 -1.37 0.00 17.17
C LEU A 107 -1.78 1.36 17.77
N ASP A 108 -2.20 1.39 19.03
CA ASP A 108 -2.62 2.62 19.72
C ASP A 108 -1.46 3.61 19.84
N THR A 109 -0.24 3.12 20.08
CA THR A 109 0.98 3.96 20.19
C THR A 109 1.31 4.65 18.86
N ILE A 110 1.12 3.95 17.75
CA ILE A 110 1.58 4.42 16.43
C ILE A 110 0.49 5.05 15.59
N SER A 111 -0.78 4.73 15.83
CA SER A 111 -1.93 5.30 15.09
C SER A 111 -1.98 6.83 15.09
N PRO A 112 -1.53 7.56 16.13
CA PRO A 112 -1.56 9.01 16.13
C PRO A 112 -0.45 9.63 15.28
N CYS A 113 0.57 8.85 14.88
CA CYS A 113 1.75 9.35 14.20
C CYS A 113 1.42 9.79 12.76
N THR A 114 1.68 11.05 12.45
CA THR A 114 1.68 11.58 11.08
C THR A 114 3.12 11.51 10.58
N ILE A 115 3.42 10.60 9.66
CA ILE A 115 4.81 10.21 9.36
C ILE A 115 5.51 11.24 8.46
N PHE A 116 6.45 12.03 9.02
CA PHE A 116 6.93 13.26 8.40
C PHE A 116 8.15 13.16 7.46
N SER A 117 8.93 12.08 7.47
CA SER A 117 10.11 11.96 6.61
C SER A 117 10.31 10.56 6.05
N ASP A 118 10.97 10.45 4.89
CA ASP A 118 11.29 9.17 4.24
C ASP A 118 12.00 8.20 5.19
N LEU A 119 12.97 8.70 5.97
CA LEU A 119 13.70 7.90 6.95
C LEU A 119 12.76 7.31 8.01
N ILE A 120 11.84 8.14 8.54
CA ILE A 120 10.87 7.71 9.55
C ILE A 120 9.89 6.70 8.95
N GLN A 121 9.43 6.89 7.71
CA GLN A 121 8.54 5.95 7.01
C GLN A 121 9.19 4.59 6.82
N THR A 122 10.45 4.54 6.36
CA THR A 122 11.17 3.27 6.19
C THR A 122 11.39 2.55 7.51
N SER A 123 11.86 3.26 8.54
CA SER A 123 12.06 2.68 9.88
C SER A 123 10.74 2.19 10.47
N PHE A 124 9.66 2.94 10.31
CA PHE A 124 8.34 2.55 10.78
C PHE A 124 7.84 1.26 10.13
N LEU A 125 7.94 1.16 8.80
CA LEU A 125 7.53 -0.04 8.07
C LEU A 125 8.39 -1.25 8.43
N LYS A 126 9.70 -1.04 8.65
CA LYS A 126 10.61 -2.07 9.15
C LYS A 126 10.18 -2.55 10.54
N ILE A 127 9.84 -1.65 11.46
CA ILE A 127 9.32 -1.97 12.79
C ILE A 127 8.03 -2.80 12.70
N CYS A 128 7.06 -2.39 11.86
CA CYS A 128 5.85 -3.18 11.63
C CYS A 128 6.15 -4.58 11.07
N LEU A 129 7.13 -4.68 10.15
CA LEU A 129 7.57 -5.94 9.57
C LEU A 129 8.22 -6.86 10.61
N ASP A 130 9.13 -6.32 11.41
CA ASP A 130 9.85 -7.06 12.46
C ASP A 130 8.84 -7.60 13.47
N LEU A 131 7.86 -6.79 13.86
CA LEU A 131 6.76 -7.21 14.72
C LEU A 131 5.90 -8.31 14.08
N ASN A 132 5.50 -8.14 12.81
CA ASN A 132 4.75 -9.17 12.07
C ASN A 132 5.53 -10.49 12.02
N SER A 133 6.84 -10.43 11.75
CA SER A 133 7.69 -11.60 11.64
C SER A 133 7.78 -12.38 12.95
N LYS A 134 7.87 -11.68 14.10
CA LYS A 134 7.85 -12.29 15.43
C LYS A 134 6.51 -12.93 15.74
N PHE A 135 5.39 -12.30 15.37
CA PHE A 135 4.08 -12.91 15.54
C PHE A 135 3.88 -14.16 14.68
N VAL A 136 4.31 -14.12 13.41
CA VAL A 136 4.28 -15.29 12.52
C VAL A 136 5.14 -16.44 13.06
N ALA A 137 6.29 -16.14 13.67
CA ALA A 137 7.20 -17.14 14.21
C ALA A 137 6.71 -17.75 15.54
N THR A 138 6.06 -16.96 16.38
CA THR A 138 5.70 -17.37 17.75
C THR A 138 4.27 -17.86 17.89
N ARG A 139 3.33 -17.37 17.08
CA ARG A 139 1.90 -17.70 17.19
C ARG A 139 1.44 -18.70 16.14
N ASN A 140 0.27 -19.29 16.37
CA ASN A 140 -0.37 -20.13 15.38
C ASN A 140 -0.81 -19.31 14.14
N LYS A 141 -1.17 -19.99 13.05
CA LYS A 141 -1.52 -19.34 11.76
C LYS A 141 -2.67 -18.33 11.89
N GLU A 142 -3.66 -18.61 12.72
CA GLU A 142 -4.83 -17.76 12.91
C GLU A 142 -4.45 -16.46 13.63
N MET A 143 -3.72 -16.55 14.73
CA MET A 143 -3.27 -15.40 15.51
C MET A 143 -2.24 -14.55 14.76
N ALA A 144 -1.40 -15.18 13.93
CA ALA A 144 -0.52 -14.45 13.02
C ALA A 144 -1.32 -13.65 11.97
N SER A 145 -2.43 -14.20 11.46
CA SER A 145 -3.33 -13.48 10.55
C SER A 145 -4.04 -12.31 11.23
N VAL A 146 -4.42 -12.45 12.50
CA VAL A 146 -4.98 -11.33 13.29
C VAL A 146 -3.94 -10.24 13.46
N ALA A 147 -2.71 -10.58 13.89
CA ALA A 147 -1.63 -9.61 14.03
C ALA A 147 -1.32 -8.88 12.72
N GLN A 148 -1.25 -9.61 11.60
CA GLN A 148 -1.10 -9.00 10.27
C GLN A 148 -2.25 -8.03 9.95
N THR A 149 -3.49 -8.41 10.26
CA THR A 149 -4.67 -7.57 10.04
C THR A 149 -4.60 -6.29 10.87
N THR A 150 -4.24 -6.39 12.15
CA THR A 150 -4.05 -5.24 13.04
C THR A 150 -2.98 -4.28 12.52
N LEU A 151 -1.88 -4.82 11.98
CA LEU A 151 -0.82 -3.99 11.38
C LEU A 151 -1.25 -3.31 10.08
N VAL A 152 -2.10 -3.95 9.28
CA VAL A 152 -2.70 -3.31 8.10
C VAL A 152 -3.68 -2.21 8.52
N GLN A 153 -4.44 -2.41 9.61
CA GLN A 153 -5.31 -1.37 10.17
C GLN A 153 -4.52 -0.13 10.60
N THR A 154 -3.26 -0.27 11.01
CA THR A 154 -2.36 0.88 11.23
C THR A 154 -2.20 1.72 9.96
N VAL A 155 -1.95 1.07 8.83
CA VAL A 155 -1.77 1.74 7.54
C VAL A 155 -3.08 2.39 7.10
N GLU A 156 -4.21 1.70 7.29
CA GLU A 156 -5.56 2.25 7.04
C GLU A 156 -5.83 3.51 7.88
N ALA A 157 -5.56 3.47 9.19
CA ALA A 157 -5.72 4.61 10.09
C ALA A 157 -4.84 5.79 9.68
N PHE A 158 -3.58 5.52 9.33
CA PHE A 158 -2.65 6.53 8.83
C PHE A 158 -3.17 7.22 7.56
N VAL A 159 -3.63 6.46 6.55
CA VAL A 159 -4.16 7.05 5.32
C VAL A 159 -5.47 7.79 5.57
N THR A 160 -6.35 7.23 6.40
CA THR A 160 -7.64 7.86 6.74
C THR A 160 -7.44 9.20 7.44
N LYS A 161 -6.52 9.26 8.41
CA LYS A 161 -6.16 10.50 9.11
C LYS A 161 -5.58 11.54 8.16
N ASN A 162 -4.65 11.15 7.28
CA ASN A 162 -4.08 12.07 6.29
C ASN A 162 -5.13 12.53 5.26
N ASN A 163 -6.05 11.67 4.86
CA ASN A 163 -7.17 12.05 4.00
C ASN A 163 -8.12 13.05 4.68
N ALA A 164 -8.39 12.90 5.97
CA ALA A 164 -9.18 13.88 6.72
C ALA A 164 -8.50 15.25 6.74
N LEU A 165 -7.17 15.29 6.84
CA LEU A 165 -6.39 16.54 6.72
C LEU A 165 -6.44 17.16 5.31
N ILE A 166 -6.65 16.35 4.26
CA ILE A 166 -6.81 16.81 2.87
C ILE A 166 -8.23 17.37 2.64
N GLY A 167 -9.25 16.70 3.16
CA GLY A 167 -10.67 17.04 2.93
C GLY A 167 -11.26 18.07 3.91
N GLY A 168 -10.55 18.40 4.98
CA GLY A 168 -11.09 19.17 6.12
C GLY A 168 -12.08 18.35 6.97
N GLU A 169 -12.46 18.87 8.14
CA GLU A 169 -13.36 18.22 9.12
C GLU A 169 -14.76 17.83 8.58
N ALA A 170 -15.09 18.17 7.33
CA ALA A 170 -16.34 17.79 6.66
C ALA A 170 -16.34 16.39 6.01
N ALA A 171 -15.19 15.69 5.96
CA ALA A 171 -15.05 14.38 5.33
C ALA A 171 -15.28 13.18 6.28
N GLU A 172 -15.77 13.43 7.50
CA GLU A 172 -15.69 12.50 8.63
C GLU A 172 -16.74 11.37 8.63
N LEU A 173 -17.37 10.98 7.51
CA LEU A 173 -18.40 9.92 7.55
C LEU A 173 -18.65 9.10 6.27
N ASN A 174 -17.99 9.35 5.13
CA ASN A 174 -18.24 8.54 3.95
C ASN A 174 -17.27 7.37 3.84
N SER A 175 -17.77 6.28 4.41
CA SER A 175 -17.37 4.90 4.30
C SER A 175 -16.76 4.50 2.96
N ARG A 176 -15.87 3.50 3.06
CA ARG A 176 -15.32 2.53 2.09
C ARG A 176 -16.23 2.03 0.94
N SER A 177 -17.39 2.63 0.68
CA SER A 177 -18.50 2.07 -0.10
C SER A 177 -18.96 2.88 -1.30
N SER A 178 -18.56 4.14 -1.50
CA SER A 178 -18.88 4.84 -2.75
C SER A 178 -17.69 4.78 -3.71
N PRO A 179 -17.82 4.16 -4.90
CA PRO A 179 -16.79 4.21 -5.92
C PRO A 179 -16.45 5.66 -6.23
N LYS A 180 -15.17 5.98 -6.09
CA LYS A 180 -14.58 7.27 -6.36
C LYS A 180 -14.68 7.56 -7.86
N PHE A 181 -15.69 8.33 -8.26
CA PHE A 181 -15.98 8.55 -9.67
C PHE A 181 -15.06 9.62 -10.26
N VAL A 182 -14.07 9.17 -11.03
CA VAL A 182 -13.00 10.00 -11.60
C VAL A 182 -13.53 11.12 -12.48
N TYR A 183 -14.64 10.90 -13.19
CA TYR A 183 -15.22 11.91 -14.07
C TYR A 183 -15.65 13.17 -13.30
N ASP A 184 -16.24 13.04 -12.11
CA ASP A 184 -16.67 14.21 -11.31
C ASP A 184 -15.47 15.11 -10.94
N THR A 185 -14.33 14.51 -10.56
CA THR A 185 -13.13 15.24 -10.13
C THR A 185 -12.31 15.81 -11.29
N ILE A 186 -12.38 15.22 -12.48
CA ILE A 186 -11.68 15.76 -13.66
C ILE A 186 -12.47 16.90 -14.30
N PHE A 187 -13.80 16.84 -14.32
CA PHE A 187 -14.65 17.92 -14.84
C PHE A 187 -14.84 19.10 -13.86
N GLU A 188 -14.45 18.94 -12.59
CA GLU A 188 -14.28 20.07 -11.67
C GLU A 188 -13.13 20.98 -12.16
N GLU A 189 -13.53 22.07 -12.79
CA GLU A 189 -12.69 23.17 -13.28
C GLU A 189 -12.10 23.95 -12.08
N SER A 190 -11.04 23.41 -11.48
CA SER A 190 -10.26 24.10 -10.46
C SER A 190 -9.01 24.73 -11.08
N THR A 191 -9.02 26.06 -11.07
CA THR A 191 -7.90 26.96 -11.37
C THR A 191 -6.66 26.64 -10.52
N LYS A 192 -5.52 26.47 -11.23
CA LYS A 192 -4.14 26.26 -10.78
C LYS A 192 -3.77 24.82 -10.38
N PRO A 193 -2.57 24.33 -10.78
CA PRO A 193 -2.03 23.09 -10.25
C PRO A 193 -1.87 23.24 -8.74
N SER A 194 -2.71 22.54 -7.97
CA SER A 194 -2.59 22.55 -6.52
C SER A 194 -1.27 21.89 -6.14
N GLU A 195 -0.42 22.64 -5.43
CA GLU A 195 0.80 22.09 -4.83
C GLU A 195 0.44 20.87 -3.97
N LEU A 196 1.34 19.88 -3.96
CA LEU A 196 1.19 18.69 -3.13
C LEU A 196 1.19 19.11 -1.66
N SER A 197 0.10 18.83 -0.96
CA SER A 197 0.02 19.04 0.48
C SER A 197 0.89 18.03 1.24
N ASP A 198 1.37 18.40 2.43
CA ASP A 198 2.17 17.52 3.27
C ASP A 198 1.49 16.14 3.49
N PRO A 199 0.18 16.04 3.81
CA PRO A 199 -0.48 14.74 3.98
C PRO A 199 -0.45 13.86 2.72
N GLN A 200 -0.56 14.46 1.54
CA GLN A 200 -0.47 13.73 0.27
C GLN A 200 0.94 13.19 0.04
N LEU A 201 1.97 13.98 0.33
CA LEU A 201 3.36 13.53 0.27
C LEU A 201 3.62 12.38 1.25
N GLN A 202 3.05 12.43 2.45
CA GLN A 202 3.20 11.35 3.43
C GLN A 202 2.57 10.04 2.96
N ILE A 203 1.33 10.08 2.42
CA ILE A 203 0.67 8.89 1.87
C ILE A 203 1.50 8.30 0.71
N LEU A 204 1.95 9.16 -0.21
CA LEU A 204 2.74 8.73 -1.36
C LEU A 204 4.12 8.17 -0.96
N GLY A 205 4.75 8.74 0.06
CA GLY A 205 6.01 8.24 0.61
C GLY A 205 5.88 6.84 1.20
N VAL A 206 4.86 6.60 2.03
CA VAL A 206 4.60 5.27 2.60
C VAL A 206 4.27 4.26 1.50
N LEU A 207 3.43 4.64 0.53
CA LEU A 207 3.13 3.81 -0.64
C LEU A 207 4.40 3.44 -1.41
N LYS A 208 5.25 4.43 -1.70
CA LYS A 208 6.53 4.21 -2.39
C LYS A 208 7.42 3.26 -1.61
N CYS A 209 7.56 3.46 -0.29
CA CYS A 209 8.40 2.61 0.55
C CYS A 209 7.89 1.15 0.58
N LEU A 210 6.57 0.94 0.70
CA LEU A 210 5.98 -0.40 0.63
C LEU A 210 6.24 -1.09 -0.71
N ILE A 211 6.07 -0.36 -1.82
CA ILE A 211 6.33 -0.89 -3.17
C ILE A 211 7.82 -1.23 -3.32
N GLU A 212 8.72 -0.34 -2.90
CA GLU A 212 10.17 -0.56 -2.99
C GLU A 212 10.60 -1.80 -2.20
N SER A 213 10.00 -2.08 -1.03
CA SER A 213 10.29 -3.29 -0.24
C SER A 213 9.96 -4.60 -0.95
N VAL A 214 9.00 -4.60 -1.89
CA VAL A 214 8.57 -5.81 -2.63
C VAL A 214 8.98 -5.78 -4.10
N LEU A 215 9.84 -4.86 -4.52
CA LEU A 215 10.41 -4.89 -5.86
C LEU A 215 11.36 -6.08 -6.03
N PRO A 216 11.46 -6.65 -7.25
CA PRO A 216 12.23 -7.87 -7.50
C PRO A 216 13.69 -7.81 -7.01
N ASP A 217 14.32 -6.64 -7.13
CA ASP A 217 15.71 -6.40 -6.72
C ASP A 217 15.91 -6.56 -5.20
N ASN A 218 14.87 -6.26 -4.42
CA ASN A 218 14.90 -6.29 -2.95
C ASN A 218 14.37 -7.61 -2.36
N MET A 219 13.62 -8.39 -3.16
CA MET A 219 12.97 -9.62 -2.72
C MET A 219 13.91 -10.76 -2.34
N ALA A 220 15.17 -10.74 -2.80
CA ALA A 220 16.15 -11.78 -2.46
C ALA A 220 16.41 -11.86 -0.94
N ASN A 221 16.32 -10.72 -0.25
CA ASN A 221 16.56 -10.58 1.19
C ASN A 221 15.25 -10.58 2.01
N LEU A 222 14.10 -10.60 1.35
CA LEU A 222 12.80 -10.45 2.01
C LEU A 222 12.28 -11.79 2.51
N ASN A 223 11.79 -11.80 3.74
CA ASN A 223 11.05 -12.94 4.25
C ASN A 223 9.76 -13.13 3.42
N LYS A 224 9.61 -14.28 2.77
CA LYS A 224 8.45 -14.57 1.91
C LYS A 224 7.12 -14.51 2.65
N THR A 225 7.12 -14.74 3.97
CA THR A 225 5.91 -14.64 4.80
C THR A 225 5.43 -13.19 4.98
N ALA A 226 6.28 -12.21 4.68
CA ALA A 226 5.94 -10.79 4.78
C ALA A 226 5.26 -10.23 3.52
N ILE A 227 5.43 -10.89 2.37
CA ILE A 227 4.88 -10.41 1.09
C ILE A 227 3.37 -10.13 1.17
N PRO A 228 2.53 -11.01 1.76
CA PRO A 228 1.09 -10.73 1.88
C PRO A 228 0.79 -9.46 2.68
N PHE A 229 1.56 -9.17 3.74
CA PHE A 229 1.40 -7.94 4.53
C PHE A 229 1.65 -6.70 3.66
N TYR A 230 2.76 -6.67 2.92
CA TYR A 230 3.07 -5.55 2.02
C TYR A 230 1.99 -5.35 0.95
N LEU A 231 1.58 -6.43 0.28
CA LEU A 231 0.57 -6.34 -0.77
C LEU A 231 -0.79 -5.89 -0.23
N GLN A 232 -1.18 -6.37 0.95
CA GLN A 232 -2.42 -5.95 1.61
C GLN A 232 -2.36 -4.49 2.05
N ALA A 233 -1.22 -4.03 2.58
CA ALA A 233 -1.01 -2.63 2.94
C ALA A 233 -1.07 -1.73 1.69
N ILE A 234 -0.41 -2.11 0.59
CA ILE A 234 -0.48 -1.39 -0.69
C ILE A 234 -1.92 -1.32 -1.20
N ALA A 235 -2.64 -2.45 -1.23
CA ALA A 235 -4.04 -2.51 -1.63
C ALA A 235 -4.90 -1.55 -0.79
N THR A 236 -4.68 -1.55 0.53
CA THR A 236 -5.39 -0.66 1.46
C THR A 236 -5.13 0.81 1.12
N ILE A 237 -3.87 1.22 0.93
CA ILE A 237 -3.54 2.60 0.56
C ILE A 237 -4.21 2.97 -0.77
N VAL A 238 -4.07 2.14 -1.81
CA VAL A 238 -4.62 2.42 -3.15
C VAL A 238 -6.14 2.59 -3.10
N SER A 239 -6.86 1.73 -2.37
CA SER A 239 -8.31 1.85 -2.20
C SER A 239 -8.73 3.17 -1.52
N LEU A 240 -7.85 3.71 -0.65
CA LEU A 240 -8.10 4.92 0.11
C LEU A 240 -7.53 6.19 -0.56
N LEU A 241 -6.74 6.09 -1.62
CA LEU A 241 -6.17 7.26 -2.31
C LEU A 241 -7.27 8.22 -2.79
N PRO A 242 -7.17 9.53 -2.51
CA PRO A 242 -8.13 10.50 -3.03
C PRO A 242 -7.96 10.62 -4.55
N ILE A 243 -9.07 10.79 -5.28
CA ILE A 243 -9.07 10.89 -6.76
C ILE A 243 -8.16 12.01 -7.22
N SER A 244 -8.07 13.11 -6.47
CA SER A 244 -7.20 14.25 -6.75
C SER A 244 -5.72 13.88 -6.93
N MET A 245 -5.27 12.71 -6.45
CA MET A 245 -3.92 12.18 -6.69
C MET A 245 -3.58 11.98 -8.16
N ILE A 246 -4.57 11.73 -9.02
CA ILE A 246 -4.32 11.56 -10.47
C ILE A 246 -3.75 12.82 -11.12
N LYS A 247 -4.01 14.01 -10.54
CA LYS A 247 -3.47 15.28 -11.05
C LYS A 247 -1.99 15.47 -10.68
N GLN A 248 -1.45 14.66 -9.78
CA GLN A 248 -0.12 14.84 -9.23
C GLN A 248 0.92 14.00 -9.99
N ARG A 249 1.87 14.67 -10.65
CA ARG A 249 2.96 14.00 -11.41
C ARG A 249 3.76 13.03 -10.55
N VAL A 250 3.95 13.33 -9.27
CA VAL A 250 4.67 12.46 -8.32
C VAL A 250 3.97 11.10 -8.17
N PHE A 251 2.64 11.11 -8.00
CA PHE A 251 1.85 9.87 -7.93
C PHE A 251 1.95 9.08 -9.23
N LEU A 252 1.80 9.74 -10.38
CA LEU A 252 1.91 9.09 -11.68
C LEU A 252 3.27 8.41 -11.84
N ASN A 253 4.37 9.09 -11.48
CA ASN A 253 5.71 8.50 -11.52
C ASN A 253 5.82 7.24 -10.64
N ILE A 254 5.28 7.25 -9.41
CA ILE A 254 5.24 6.05 -8.57
C ILE A 254 4.45 4.93 -9.25
N LEU A 255 3.29 5.26 -9.83
CA LEU A 255 2.41 4.31 -10.51
C LEU A 255 3.12 3.61 -11.68
N TRP A 256 3.67 4.34 -12.64
CA TRP A 256 4.25 3.71 -13.84
C TRP A 256 5.70 3.25 -13.67
N GLN A 257 6.53 3.92 -12.87
CA GLN A 257 7.94 3.53 -12.68
C GLN A 257 8.15 2.43 -11.65
N ARG A 258 7.25 2.30 -10.66
CA ARG A 258 7.43 1.40 -9.53
C ARG A 258 6.28 0.40 -9.40
N MET A 259 5.05 0.87 -9.31
CA MET A 259 3.90 -0.01 -9.01
C MET A 259 3.57 -0.94 -10.17
N CYS A 260 3.51 -0.44 -11.41
CA CYS A 260 3.24 -1.27 -12.58
C CYS A 260 4.31 -2.37 -12.77
N PRO A 261 5.63 -2.08 -12.74
CA PRO A 261 6.65 -3.13 -12.78
C PRO A 261 6.51 -4.17 -11.65
N MET A 262 6.19 -3.73 -10.44
CA MET A 262 5.93 -4.62 -9.29
C MET A 262 4.74 -5.56 -9.56
N LEU A 263 3.60 -5.02 -9.99
CA LEU A 263 2.40 -5.82 -10.29
C LEU A 263 2.65 -6.78 -11.46
N MET A 264 3.30 -6.30 -12.53
CA MET A 264 3.68 -7.13 -13.67
C MET A 264 4.55 -8.31 -13.23
N TRP A 265 5.50 -8.09 -12.34
CA TRP A 265 6.35 -9.16 -11.80
C TRP A 265 5.54 -10.21 -11.02
N PHE A 266 4.66 -9.78 -10.11
CA PHE A 266 3.83 -10.69 -9.32
C PHE A 266 2.79 -11.47 -10.15
N LEU A 267 2.30 -10.87 -11.23
CA LEU A 267 1.40 -11.52 -12.20
C LEU A 267 2.14 -12.43 -13.19
N SER A 268 3.47 -12.41 -13.20
CA SER A 268 4.30 -13.17 -14.13
C SER A 268 4.88 -14.45 -13.50
N ASN A 269 5.41 -15.32 -14.36
CA ASN A 269 6.25 -16.44 -13.93
C ASN A 269 7.67 -16.30 -14.53
N PRO A 270 8.56 -15.52 -13.90
CA PRO A 270 9.84 -15.14 -14.51
C PRO A 270 10.77 -16.33 -14.76
N LYS A 271 10.56 -17.47 -14.09
CA LYS A 271 11.34 -18.70 -14.31
C LYS A 271 10.99 -19.39 -15.63
N GLN A 272 9.75 -19.27 -16.08
CA GLN A 272 9.24 -19.95 -17.27
C GLN A 272 9.07 -19.01 -18.48
N GLU A 273 9.04 -17.68 -18.25
CA GLU A 273 8.91 -16.68 -19.32
C GLU A 273 10.17 -16.51 -20.19
N LYS A 274 11.35 -16.95 -19.73
CA LYS A 274 12.58 -16.98 -20.56
C LYS A 274 12.42 -17.89 -21.80
N THR A 275 11.46 -18.80 -21.80
CA THR A 275 11.17 -19.74 -22.89
C THR A 275 10.13 -19.20 -23.88
N ILE A 276 9.55 -18.02 -23.65
CA ILE A 276 8.51 -17.43 -24.53
C ILE A 276 9.12 -16.46 -25.56
N THR A 277 10.45 -16.26 -25.54
CA THR A 277 11.13 -15.42 -26.53
C THR A 277 11.27 -16.16 -27.87
N SER A 278 10.67 -15.57 -28.91
CA SER A 278 10.78 -15.83 -30.35
C SER A 278 9.91 -16.95 -30.95
N THR A 279 8.76 -16.53 -31.48
CA THR A 279 8.32 -16.97 -32.81
C THR A 279 9.35 -16.51 -33.85
N SER A 280 10.47 -17.22 -33.95
CA SER A 280 11.39 -17.11 -35.09
C SER A 280 12.12 -18.44 -35.25
N ASP A 281 11.41 -19.45 -35.74
CA ASP A 281 12.01 -20.52 -36.54
C ASP A 281 11.02 -20.94 -37.64
N LEU A 282 10.67 -19.95 -38.46
CA LEU A 282 10.18 -20.15 -39.82
C LEU A 282 11.38 -20.57 -40.68
N GLN A 283 11.86 -21.81 -40.52
CA GLN A 283 12.63 -22.53 -41.55
C GLN A 283 12.89 -24.00 -41.15
N SER A 284 11.94 -24.87 -41.46
CA SER A 284 12.27 -26.23 -41.89
C SER A 284 11.27 -26.68 -42.96
N PRO A 285 11.70 -26.97 -44.20
CA PRO A 285 10.79 -27.43 -45.23
C PRO A 285 10.76 -28.95 -45.21
N THR A 286 9.91 -29.58 -44.39
CA THR A 286 9.44 -30.95 -44.70
C THR A 286 8.21 -31.40 -43.92
N ARG A 287 7.15 -31.68 -44.70
CA ARG A 287 6.10 -32.71 -44.54
C ARG A 287 4.78 -32.35 -43.85
N GLN A 288 3.78 -32.29 -44.73
CA GLN A 288 2.47 -32.96 -44.67
C GLN A 288 1.35 -32.37 -43.80
N SER A 289 0.41 -31.75 -44.52
CA SER A 289 -1.05 -31.88 -44.41
C SER A 289 -1.66 -31.97 -43.01
N GLY A 290 -2.18 -30.84 -42.55
CA GLY A 290 -3.13 -30.72 -41.46
C GLY A 290 -3.21 -29.26 -41.05
N GLU A 291 -4.32 -28.59 -41.40
CA GLU A 291 -4.64 -27.24 -40.95
C GLU A 291 -4.56 -27.17 -39.41
N LYS A 292 -3.43 -26.74 -38.88
CA LYS A 292 -3.35 -26.23 -37.52
C LYS A 292 -3.46 -24.73 -37.65
N GLN A 293 -4.69 -24.23 -37.49
CA GLN A 293 -4.92 -22.85 -37.09
C GLN A 293 -3.91 -22.52 -36.00
N THR A 294 -2.99 -21.61 -36.28
CA THR A 294 -2.18 -20.97 -35.25
C THR A 294 -3.12 -20.03 -34.49
N MET A 295 -4.01 -20.62 -33.69
CA MET A 295 -4.66 -19.92 -32.60
C MET A 295 -3.54 -19.48 -31.69
N GLY A 296 -3.22 -18.19 -31.74
CA GLY A 296 -2.24 -17.57 -30.86
C GLY A 296 -2.68 -17.79 -29.43
N THR A 297 -2.20 -18.87 -28.80
CA THR A 297 -2.38 -19.08 -27.37
C THR A 297 -1.48 -18.09 -26.66
N ALA A 298 -2.00 -16.88 -26.44
CA ALA A 298 -1.38 -15.86 -25.59
C ALA A 298 -1.32 -16.29 -24.10
N SER A 299 -1.72 -17.52 -23.78
CA SER A 299 -1.64 -18.10 -22.46
C SER A 299 -0.20 -18.59 -22.22
N SER A 300 0.46 -18.03 -21.21
CA SER A 300 1.60 -18.66 -20.56
C SER A 300 1.20 -20.06 -20.09
N VAL A 301 2.14 -21.01 -20.22
CA VAL A 301 1.98 -22.39 -19.72
C VAL A 301 2.00 -22.42 -18.17
N ALA A 302 2.46 -21.33 -17.54
CA ALA A 302 2.73 -21.26 -16.11
C ALA A 302 1.78 -20.29 -15.38
N PRO A 303 1.22 -20.68 -14.22
CA PRO A 303 0.57 -19.73 -13.34
C PRO A 303 1.61 -18.78 -12.70
N PRO A 304 1.19 -17.62 -12.16
CA PRO A 304 2.06 -16.76 -11.37
C PRO A 304 2.69 -17.53 -10.20
N THR A 305 3.91 -17.15 -9.81
CA THR A 305 4.66 -17.88 -8.75
C THR A 305 4.17 -17.57 -7.33
N LEU A 306 3.42 -16.47 -7.16
CA LEU A 306 2.93 -16.01 -5.88
C LEU A 306 1.80 -16.91 -5.35
N LEU A 307 1.75 -17.09 -4.02
CA LEU A 307 0.71 -17.85 -3.34
C LEU A 307 -0.69 -17.20 -3.55
N PRO A 308 -1.79 -17.98 -3.66
CA PRO A 308 -3.13 -17.44 -3.94
C PRO A 308 -3.58 -16.30 -3.02
N GLU A 309 -3.26 -16.35 -1.73
CA GLU A 309 -3.61 -15.30 -0.76
C GLU A 309 -2.93 -13.97 -1.10
N GLY A 310 -1.68 -13.99 -1.55
CA GLY A 310 -0.97 -12.79 -2.00
C GLY A 310 -1.49 -12.29 -3.35
N LEU A 311 -1.81 -13.20 -4.28
CA LEU A 311 -2.36 -12.85 -5.59
C LEU A 311 -3.70 -12.14 -5.49
N LYS A 312 -4.53 -12.48 -4.51
CA LYS A 312 -5.79 -11.78 -4.26
C LYS A 312 -5.56 -10.28 -4.08
N PHE A 313 -4.59 -9.88 -3.26
CA PHE A 313 -4.26 -8.47 -3.05
C PHE A 313 -3.72 -7.79 -4.32
N VAL A 314 -2.96 -8.52 -5.15
CA VAL A 314 -2.52 -8.02 -6.47
C VAL A 314 -3.72 -7.72 -7.36
N TYR A 315 -4.71 -8.63 -7.40
CA TYR A 315 -5.94 -8.41 -8.16
C TYR A 315 -6.76 -7.24 -7.61
N ASP A 316 -6.90 -7.13 -6.28
CA ASP A 316 -7.56 -6.00 -5.64
C ASP A 316 -6.90 -4.66 -6.03
N ILE A 317 -5.56 -4.58 -6.01
CA ILE A 317 -4.82 -3.37 -6.46
C ILE A 317 -5.13 -3.04 -7.93
N VAL A 318 -5.13 -4.03 -8.84
CA VAL A 318 -5.43 -3.81 -10.27
C VAL A 318 -6.86 -3.29 -10.46
N ILE A 319 -7.82 -3.82 -9.70
CA ILE A 319 -9.22 -3.36 -9.76
C ILE A 319 -9.36 -1.94 -9.19
N ASP A 320 -8.75 -1.63 -8.06
CA ASP A 320 -8.79 -0.28 -7.49
C ASP A 320 -8.11 0.75 -8.41
N LEU A 321 -7.04 0.34 -9.11
CA LEU A 321 -6.44 1.15 -10.17
C LEU A 321 -7.36 1.35 -11.37
N ALA A 322 -8.16 0.34 -11.74
CA ALA A 322 -9.15 0.51 -12.79
C ALA A 322 -10.17 1.59 -12.42
N PHE A 323 -10.64 1.63 -11.17
CA PHE A 323 -11.48 2.73 -10.69
C PHE A 323 -10.74 4.08 -10.70
N LEU A 324 -9.49 4.12 -10.26
CA LEU A 324 -8.75 5.37 -10.06
C LEU A 324 -8.24 6.02 -11.36
N VAL A 325 -7.76 5.21 -12.31
CA VAL A 325 -7.11 5.71 -13.54
C VAL A 325 -7.76 5.16 -14.82
N GLY A 326 -8.87 4.45 -14.69
CA GLY A 326 -9.71 3.92 -15.77
C GLY A 326 -10.05 4.94 -16.87
N PRO A 327 -10.59 6.10 -16.52
CA PRO A 327 -10.94 7.09 -17.54
C PRO A 327 -9.74 7.78 -18.20
N ILE A 328 -8.51 7.59 -17.70
CA ILE A 328 -7.34 8.36 -18.16
C ILE A 328 -6.73 7.69 -19.40
N CYS A 329 -6.67 8.44 -20.51
CA CYS A 329 -6.24 7.95 -21.81
C CYS A 329 -4.79 7.45 -21.79
N GLU A 330 -3.87 8.23 -21.25
CA GLU A 330 -2.43 7.95 -21.24
C GLU A 330 -2.08 6.73 -20.36
N LEU A 331 -2.95 6.39 -19.41
CA LEU A 331 -2.78 5.26 -18.51
C LEU A 331 -3.54 4.00 -18.97
N ARG A 332 -4.31 4.08 -20.06
CA ARG A 332 -5.02 2.93 -20.64
C ARG A 332 -4.10 1.76 -21.00
N PRO A 333 -2.99 1.98 -21.74
CA PRO A 333 -2.13 0.88 -22.15
C PRO A 333 -1.49 0.15 -20.96
N MET A 334 -1.24 0.88 -19.87
CA MET A 334 -0.73 0.31 -18.62
C MET A 334 -1.75 -0.63 -17.98
N LEU A 335 -3.01 -0.21 -17.85
CA LEU A 335 -4.07 -1.08 -17.33
C LEU A 335 -4.32 -2.28 -18.25
N GLU A 336 -4.39 -2.10 -19.56
CA GLU A 336 -4.57 -3.18 -20.53
C GLU A 336 -3.48 -4.25 -20.36
N SER A 337 -2.23 -3.83 -20.19
CA SER A 337 -1.10 -4.74 -19.95
C SER A 337 -1.29 -5.56 -18.66
N LEU A 338 -1.74 -4.92 -17.58
CA LEU A 338 -2.06 -5.60 -16.32
C LEU A 338 -3.22 -6.58 -16.47
N PHE A 339 -4.31 -6.19 -17.13
CA PHE A 339 -5.47 -7.06 -17.36
C PHE A 339 -5.11 -8.25 -18.26
N HIS A 340 -4.26 -8.07 -19.28
CA HIS A 340 -3.75 -9.17 -20.09
C HIS A 340 -2.95 -10.17 -19.26
N LYS A 341 -2.02 -9.69 -18.43
CA LYS A 341 -1.23 -10.53 -17.53
C LYS A 341 -2.06 -11.20 -16.45
N MET A 342 -3.14 -10.56 -16.00
CA MET A 342 -4.05 -11.09 -14.99
C MET A 342 -5.04 -12.12 -15.55
N LEU A 343 -5.59 -11.89 -16.75
CA LEU A 343 -6.75 -12.65 -17.27
C LEU A 343 -6.43 -13.51 -18.49
N LEU A 344 -5.53 -13.08 -19.36
CA LEU A 344 -5.29 -13.77 -20.64
C LEU A 344 -4.10 -14.71 -20.57
N TYR A 345 -3.06 -14.32 -19.82
CA TYR A 345 -1.80 -15.06 -19.77
C TYR A 345 -1.85 -16.29 -18.86
N PRO A 346 -2.47 -16.29 -17.68
CA PRO A 346 -2.51 -17.48 -16.84
C PRO A 346 -3.33 -18.60 -17.50
N PRO A 347 -3.04 -19.89 -17.25
CA PRO A 347 -3.89 -20.98 -17.73
C PRO A 347 -5.33 -20.84 -17.21
N PRO A 348 -6.37 -21.27 -17.97
CA PRO A 348 -7.77 -21.08 -17.59
C PRO A 348 -8.14 -21.52 -16.17
N THR A 349 -7.55 -22.61 -15.68
CA THR A 349 -7.76 -23.15 -14.32
C THR A 349 -7.32 -22.20 -13.20
N PHE A 350 -6.43 -21.24 -13.49
CA PHE A 350 -5.91 -20.27 -12.52
C PHE A 350 -6.59 -18.90 -12.62
N ARG A 351 -7.55 -18.72 -13.52
CA ARG A 351 -8.22 -17.42 -13.74
C ARG A 351 -9.37 -17.15 -12.79
N GLN A 352 -9.89 -18.17 -12.10
CA GLN A 352 -11.13 -18.04 -11.31
C GLN A 352 -11.08 -16.90 -10.29
N ASN A 353 -10.00 -16.77 -9.53
CA ASN A 353 -9.87 -15.73 -8.52
C ASN A 353 -9.78 -14.33 -9.15
N ALA A 354 -9.08 -14.20 -10.27
CA ALA A 354 -9.00 -12.94 -11.00
C ALA A 354 -10.37 -12.54 -11.56
N LEU A 355 -11.09 -13.48 -12.19
CA LEU A 355 -12.43 -13.27 -12.74
C LEU A 355 -13.43 -12.87 -11.64
N ASN A 356 -13.41 -13.55 -10.50
CA ASN A 356 -14.25 -13.18 -9.35
C ASN A 356 -14.00 -11.72 -8.90
N THR A 357 -12.76 -11.24 -8.99
CA THR A 357 -12.41 -9.86 -8.64
C THR A 357 -12.88 -8.89 -9.72
N VAL A 358 -12.75 -9.24 -11.00
CA VAL A 358 -13.29 -8.45 -12.13
C VAL A 358 -14.81 -8.32 -12.03
N CYS A 359 -15.51 -9.34 -11.56
CA CYS A 359 -16.96 -9.23 -11.32
C CYS A 359 -17.30 -8.07 -10.38
N ARG A 360 -16.47 -7.73 -9.38
CA ARG A 360 -16.70 -6.53 -8.54
C ARG A 360 -16.70 -5.24 -9.36
N LEU A 361 -15.76 -5.11 -10.28
CA LEU A 361 -15.67 -3.95 -11.17
C LEU A 361 -16.90 -3.86 -12.08
N LEU A 362 -17.33 -4.98 -12.66
CA LEU A 362 -18.48 -5.04 -13.57
C LEU A 362 -19.84 -4.97 -12.86
N SER A 363 -19.88 -5.19 -11.54
CA SER A 363 -21.12 -5.17 -10.75
C SER A 363 -21.62 -3.76 -10.44
N THR A 364 -20.87 -2.71 -10.81
CA THR A 364 -21.21 -1.31 -10.53
C THR A 364 -21.19 -0.49 -11.82
N PRO A 365 -22.10 0.48 -12.00
CA PRO A 365 -22.09 1.34 -13.17
C PRO A 365 -20.79 2.15 -13.25
N GLU A 366 -20.24 2.59 -12.12
CA GLU A 366 -18.99 3.33 -12.05
C GLU A 366 -17.81 2.50 -12.52
N GLY A 367 -17.76 1.22 -12.14
CA GLY A 367 -16.72 0.30 -12.58
C GLY A 367 -16.81 -0.02 -14.07
N LEU A 368 -18.03 -0.15 -14.60
CA LEU A 368 -18.25 -0.31 -16.04
C LEU A 368 -17.78 0.94 -16.81
N LEU A 369 -18.12 2.14 -16.33
CA LEU A 369 -17.69 3.41 -16.92
C LEU A 369 -16.18 3.65 -16.79
N SER A 370 -15.53 3.05 -15.79
CA SER A 370 -14.07 3.14 -15.61
C SER A 370 -13.30 2.35 -16.69
N ILE A 371 -13.93 1.34 -17.31
CA ILE A 371 -13.30 0.56 -18.38
C ILE A 371 -13.80 0.95 -19.76
N THR A 372 -15.11 1.22 -19.86
CA THR A 372 -15.81 1.39 -21.15
C THR A 372 -16.22 2.83 -21.44
N GLY A 373 -16.13 3.71 -20.44
CA GLY A 373 -16.54 5.10 -20.59
C GLY A 373 -15.56 5.94 -21.40
N PRO A 374 -15.93 7.21 -21.69
CA PRO A 374 -15.12 8.12 -22.49
C PRO A 374 -13.73 8.35 -21.89
N LEU A 375 -12.72 8.41 -22.74
CA LEU A 375 -11.37 8.71 -22.28
C LEU A 375 -11.20 10.20 -22.03
N VAL A 376 -10.45 10.51 -20.99
CA VAL A 376 -10.07 11.85 -20.57
C VAL A 376 -8.56 12.01 -20.71
N PHE A 377 -8.14 13.14 -21.24
CA PHE A 377 -6.73 13.49 -21.40
C PHE A 377 -6.24 14.21 -20.15
N MET A 378 -5.01 13.91 -19.72
CA MET A 378 -4.39 14.70 -18.67
C MET A 378 -4.04 16.09 -19.22
N SER A 379 -4.59 17.15 -18.60
CA SER A 379 -4.26 18.52 -18.98
C SER A 379 -2.75 18.75 -18.86
N SER A 380 -2.09 19.06 -19.98
CA SER A 380 -0.70 19.51 -19.94
C SER A 380 -0.64 20.86 -19.23
N PRO A 381 0.37 21.11 -18.36
CA PRO A 381 0.62 22.46 -17.91
C PRO A 381 0.96 23.28 -19.15
N SER A 382 0.16 24.31 -19.42
CA SER A 382 0.28 25.22 -20.55
C SER A 382 1.73 25.63 -20.76
N GLU A 383 2.32 25.24 -21.89
CA GLU A 383 3.46 25.95 -22.43
C GLU A 383 2.97 27.38 -22.72
N ASN A 384 3.55 28.35 -22.02
CA ASN A 384 3.41 29.75 -22.38
C ASN A 384 4.01 29.93 -23.77
N SER A 385 3.17 29.97 -24.79
CA SER A 385 3.47 30.67 -26.03
C SER A 385 2.17 31.14 -26.65
N ASP A 386 2.01 32.45 -26.66
CA ASP A 386 1.20 33.16 -27.64
C ASP A 386 1.48 32.58 -29.03
N ASP A 387 0.63 31.70 -29.52
CA ASP A 387 0.48 31.48 -30.95
C ASP A 387 -0.98 31.16 -31.26
N CYS A 388 -1.58 32.13 -31.93
CA CYS A 388 -2.97 32.14 -32.36
C CYS A 388 -3.16 31.05 -33.43
N PHE A 389 -3.88 29.98 -33.10
CA PHE A 389 -4.51 29.11 -34.08
C PHE A 389 -5.94 28.83 -33.64
N GLU A 390 -6.91 29.45 -34.32
CA GLU A 390 -8.31 29.06 -34.25
C GLU A 390 -8.45 27.56 -34.57
N PRO A 391 -9.20 26.78 -33.78
CA PRO A 391 -9.55 25.43 -34.17
C PRO A 391 -10.54 25.49 -35.36
N PRO A 392 -10.47 24.57 -36.33
CA PRO A 392 -11.42 24.55 -37.43
C PRO A 392 -12.82 24.22 -36.89
N PRO A 393 -13.90 24.74 -37.52
CA PRO A 393 -15.25 24.47 -37.06
C PRO A 393 -15.56 22.98 -37.19
N VAL A 394 -15.96 22.38 -36.08
CA VAL A 394 -16.48 21.00 -36.04
C VAL A 394 -17.86 21.02 -36.70
N GLU A 395 -17.94 20.53 -37.94
CA GLU A 395 -19.23 20.22 -38.57
C GLU A 395 -19.88 19.04 -37.83
N PHE A 396 -20.97 19.30 -37.11
CA PHE A 396 -21.84 18.25 -36.59
C PHE A 396 -22.52 17.54 -37.76
N SER A 397 -21.97 16.40 -38.17
CA SER A 397 -22.74 15.42 -38.94
C SER A 397 -23.84 14.87 -38.03
N GLY A 398 -25.11 15.06 -38.45
CA GLY A 398 -26.30 14.64 -37.70
C GLY A 398 -26.36 13.13 -37.39
N PRO A 399 -27.36 12.68 -36.62
CA PRO A 399 -27.35 11.37 -35.99
C PRO A 399 -27.48 10.26 -37.05
N GLN A 400 -26.38 9.57 -37.35
CA GLN A 400 -26.46 8.28 -38.03
C GLN A 400 -26.91 7.23 -37.02
N MET A 401 -28.10 6.68 -37.25
CA MET A 401 -28.62 5.51 -36.54
C MET A 401 -27.62 4.34 -36.67
N PRO A 402 -27.27 3.63 -35.59
CA PRO A 402 -26.46 2.42 -35.68
C PRO A 402 -27.27 1.28 -36.35
N ASP A 403 -26.71 0.71 -37.43
CA ASP A 403 -27.30 -0.41 -38.18
C ASP A 403 -27.00 -1.75 -37.47
N PHE A 404 -27.99 -2.29 -36.74
CA PHE A 404 -27.87 -3.51 -35.94
C PHE A 404 -28.01 -4.83 -36.75
N ARG A 405 -27.60 -4.87 -38.01
CA ARG A 405 -27.76 -6.08 -38.87
C ARG A 405 -26.71 -7.19 -38.65
N ILE A 406 -25.96 -7.18 -37.55
CA ILE A 406 -24.86 -8.14 -37.31
C ILE A 406 -25.33 -9.39 -36.52
N PHE A 407 -26.58 -9.46 -36.06
CA PHE A 407 -27.09 -10.62 -35.30
C PHE A 407 -28.15 -11.46 -36.03
N ASN A 408 -27.94 -11.75 -37.32
CA ASN A 408 -28.64 -12.85 -37.99
C ASN A 408 -27.61 -13.75 -38.71
N MET A 409 -27.06 -14.70 -37.96
CA MET A 409 -26.60 -15.99 -38.46
C MET A 409 -27.06 -17.09 -37.52
#